data_AF-A0A2N2Z5M9-F1
#
_entry.id   AF-A0A2N2Z5M9-F1
#
_cell.length_a   1.000
_cell.length_b   1.000
_cell.length_c   1.000
_cell.angle_alpha   90.00
_cell.angle_beta   90.00
_cell.angle_gamma   90.00
#
_symmetry.space_group_name_H-M   'P 1'
#
loop_
_entity.id
_entity.type
_entity.pdbx_description
1 polymer ?
#
loop_
_entity_poly.entity_id
_entity_poly.type
_entity_poly.pdbx_seq_one_letter_code
_entity_poly.pdbx_strand_id
1 'polypeptide(L)'
;PPSRGVCTDVIVRAYRVLGIDLQKEVHEDMSLNFNLYPKNWGLSKPDKNIDHRRVPNLMVYFARQGEELSITNNPENYLPGDIVAWDLGGGLTHIGIVINKRSVDSKRNLIVHNIGNGQEISDCLFEYKIIGHYRYAK
;
A
#
# COMPACT_ATOMS: atom_id res chain seq x y z
N PRO A 1 2.77 19.77 3.21
CA PRO A 1 4.19 19.62 2.76
C PRO A 1 4.48 18.16 2.38
N PRO A 2 5.26 17.89 1.33
CA PRO A 2 5.60 16.52 0.90
C PRO A 2 6.33 15.69 1.97
N SER A 3 6.91 16.35 2.98
CA SER A 3 7.60 15.73 4.13
C SER A 3 6.71 15.33 5.31
N ARG A 4 5.38 15.58 5.27
CA ARG A 4 4.44 15.27 6.37
C ARG A 4 3.30 14.34 5.91
N GLY A 5 3.66 13.17 5.37
CA GLY A 5 2.70 12.13 5.05
C GLY A 5 2.95 10.86 5.84
N VAL A 6 1.95 9.98 5.93
CA VAL A 6 2.10 8.61 6.40
C VAL A 6 2.39 7.67 5.21
N CYS A 7 2.66 6.40 5.46
CA CYS A 7 2.97 5.40 4.43
C CYS A 7 1.95 5.36 3.27
N THR A 8 0.67 5.46 3.59
CA THR A 8 -0.43 5.44 2.61
C THR A 8 -0.44 6.66 1.68
N ASP A 9 0.05 7.82 2.13
CA ASP A 9 0.15 9.01 1.28
C ASP A 9 1.14 8.83 0.13
N VAL A 10 2.17 7.99 0.30
CA VAL A 10 3.10 7.63 -0.78
C VAL A 10 2.36 6.93 -1.90
N ILE A 11 1.50 5.97 -1.56
CA ILE A 11 0.70 5.20 -2.51
C ILE A 11 -0.29 6.12 -3.24
N VAL A 12 -1.03 6.93 -2.48
CA VAL A 12 -1.99 7.91 -3.05
C VAL A 12 -1.30 8.86 -4.02
N ARG A 13 -0.11 9.37 -3.69
CA ARG A 13 0.65 10.26 -4.60
C ARG A 13 1.15 9.51 -5.83
N ALA A 14 1.62 8.27 -5.69
CA ALA A 14 2.08 7.46 -6.81
C ALA A 14 0.96 7.26 -7.84
N TYR A 15 -0.23 6.87 -7.40
CA TYR A 15 -1.39 6.70 -8.29
C TYR A 15 -1.89 8.01 -8.89
N ARG A 16 -1.78 9.14 -8.16
CA ARG A 16 -2.15 10.45 -8.70
C ARG A 16 -1.30 10.85 -9.91
N VAL A 17 -0.02 10.48 -9.95
CA VAL A 17 0.84 10.70 -11.13
C VAL A 17 0.33 9.92 -12.35
N LEU A 18 -0.32 8.78 -12.12
CA LEU A 18 -0.96 7.96 -13.14
C LEU A 18 -2.38 8.43 -13.48
N GLY A 19 -2.83 9.57 -12.96
CA GLY A 19 -4.18 10.10 -13.18
C GLY A 19 -5.28 9.40 -12.37
N ILE A 20 -4.92 8.54 -11.42
CA ILE A 20 -5.86 7.79 -10.59
C ILE A 20 -6.00 8.51 -9.23
N ASP A 21 -7.22 8.96 -8.92
CA ASP A 21 -7.52 9.51 -7.59
C ASP A 21 -7.89 8.39 -6.61
N LEU A 22 -6.87 7.75 -6.06
CA LEU A 22 -7.06 6.62 -5.14
C LEU A 22 -7.91 6.99 -3.91
N GLN A 23 -7.91 8.25 -3.46
CA GLN A 23 -8.76 8.65 -2.33
C GLN A 23 -10.24 8.52 -2.68
N LYS A 24 -10.61 9.01 -3.87
CA LYS A 24 -11.97 8.90 -4.40
C LYS A 24 -12.35 7.44 -4.62
N GLU A 25 -11.50 6.69 -5.31
CA GLU A 25 -11.81 5.31 -5.69
C GLU A 25 -12.02 4.39 -4.48
N VAL A 26 -11.16 4.52 -3.45
CA VAL A 26 -11.32 3.76 -2.19
C VAL A 26 -12.63 4.14 -1.49
N HIS A 27 -12.93 5.44 -1.42
CA HIS A 27 -14.16 5.91 -0.76
C HIS A 27 -15.42 5.44 -1.49
N GLU A 28 -15.41 5.44 -2.83
CA GLU A 28 -16.54 4.97 -3.64
C GLU A 28 -16.77 3.46 -3.48
N ASP A 29 -15.72 2.62 -3.52
CA ASP A 29 -15.88 1.18 -3.26
C ASP A 29 -16.35 0.92 -1.82
N MET A 30 -15.78 1.62 -0.84
CA MET A 30 -16.21 1.52 0.56
C MET A 30 -17.67 1.96 0.77
N SER A 31 -18.14 2.99 0.07
CA SER A 31 -19.52 3.47 0.17
C SER A 31 -20.54 2.42 -0.28
N LEU A 32 -20.17 1.59 -1.25
CA LEU A 32 -21.02 0.51 -1.74
C LEU A 32 -20.84 -0.80 -0.95
N ASN A 33 -19.67 -1.00 -0.35
CA ASN A 33 -19.24 -2.29 0.19
C ASN A 33 -18.70 -2.23 1.62
N PHE A 34 -19.16 -1.27 2.44
CA PHE A 34 -18.57 -0.98 3.75
C PHE A 34 -18.47 -2.19 4.69
N ASN A 35 -19.38 -3.15 4.56
CA ASN A 35 -19.39 -4.39 5.34
C ASN A 35 -18.22 -5.34 5.03
N LEU A 36 -17.56 -5.22 3.87
CA LEU A 36 -16.40 -6.01 3.47
C LEU A 36 -15.08 -5.45 4.01
N TYR A 37 -15.08 -4.20 4.46
CA TYR A 37 -13.93 -3.55 5.04
C TYR A 37 -13.82 -3.86 6.54
N PRO A 38 -12.60 -3.83 7.13
CA PRO A 38 -12.43 -4.06 8.55
C PRO A 38 -13.27 -3.10 9.42
N LYS A 39 -13.51 -3.45 10.67
CA LYS A 39 -14.35 -2.66 11.59
C LYS A 39 -13.63 -2.22 12.86
N ASN A 40 -12.32 -2.42 12.91
CA ASN A 40 -11.48 -2.20 14.09
C ASN A 40 -11.23 -0.72 14.43
N TRP A 41 -11.80 0.23 13.67
CA TRP A 41 -11.74 1.67 13.94
C TRP A 41 -13.07 2.27 14.44
N GLY A 42 -14.10 1.44 14.69
CA GLY A 42 -15.34 1.88 15.36
C GLY A 42 -16.23 2.84 14.56
N LEU A 43 -16.06 2.94 13.24
CA LEU A 43 -16.95 3.75 12.38
C LEU A 43 -18.15 2.92 11.92
N SER A 44 -19.32 3.57 11.87
CA SER A 44 -20.56 2.98 11.34
C SER A 44 -20.77 3.22 9.84
N LYS A 45 -19.94 4.05 9.22
CA LYS A 45 -19.97 4.39 7.79
C LYS A 45 -18.57 4.80 7.28
N PRO A 46 -18.33 4.81 5.96
CA PRO A 46 -17.09 5.31 5.39
C PRO A 46 -16.86 6.80 5.70
N ASP A 47 -15.60 7.22 5.70
CA ASP A 47 -15.19 8.61 5.82
C ASP A 47 -14.05 8.92 4.85
N LYS A 48 -14.40 9.65 3.78
CA LYS A 48 -13.50 10.03 2.68
C LYS A 48 -12.16 10.62 3.14
N ASN A 49 -12.10 11.25 4.31
CA ASN A 49 -10.89 11.90 4.81
C ASN A 49 -9.86 10.90 5.37
N ILE A 50 -10.30 9.71 5.77
CA ILE A 50 -9.49 8.72 6.49
C ILE A 50 -9.49 7.33 5.83
N ASP A 51 -10.46 7.04 4.97
CA ASP A 51 -10.61 5.73 4.31
C ASP A 51 -9.31 5.27 3.63
N HIS A 52 -8.73 6.13 2.79
CA HIS A 52 -7.48 5.88 2.07
C HIS A 52 -6.22 5.90 2.95
N ARG A 53 -6.33 6.34 4.21
CA ARG A 53 -5.19 6.48 5.13
C ARG A 53 -4.91 5.23 5.93
N ARG A 54 -5.79 4.23 5.87
CA ARG A 54 -5.67 2.96 6.60
C ARG A 54 -5.12 1.89 5.68
N VAL A 55 -3.97 1.31 6.02
CA VAL A 55 -3.38 0.20 5.26
C VAL A 55 -4.36 -0.96 5.08
N PRO A 56 -5.12 -1.41 6.11
CA PRO A 56 -6.10 -2.48 5.93
C PRO A 56 -7.19 -2.16 4.90
N ASN A 57 -7.58 -0.89 4.76
CA ASN A 57 -8.54 -0.49 3.72
C ASN A 57 -7.92 -0.59 2.33
N LEU A 58 -6.69 -0.13 2.17
CA LEU A 58 -5.99 -0.23 0.90
C LEU A 58 -5.78 -1.70 0.49
N MET A 59 -5.46 -2.59 1.43
CA MET A 59 -5.35 -4.02 1.18
C MET A 59 -6.66 -4.60 0.62
N VAL A 60 -7.79 -4.32 1.28
CA VAL A 60 -9.12 -4.78 0.80
C VAL A 60 -9.46 -4.17 -0.56
N TYR A 61 -9.21 -2.89 -0.75
CA TYR A 61 -9.47 -2.21 -2.01
C TYR A 61 -8.65 -2.82 -3.16
N PHE A 62 -7.33 -3.00 -2.99
CA PHE A 62 -6.48 -3.55 -4.03
C PHE A 62 -6.79 -5.03 -4.33
N ALA A 63 -7.15 -5.83 -3.32
CA ALA A 63 -7.60 -7.21 -3.54
C ALA A 63 -8.91 -7.27 -4.35
N ARG A 64 -9.79 -6.27 -4.21
CA ARG A 64 -11.09 -6.22 -4.89
C ARG A 64 -11.03 -5.63 -6.29
N GLN A 65 -10.22 -4.60 -6.48
CA GLN A 65 -10.19 -3.77 -7.69
C GLN A 65 -8.97 -4.05 -8.58
N GLY A 66 -7.98 -4.78 -8.06
CA GLY A 66 -6.80 -5.22 -8.78
C GLY A 66 -6.62 -6.73 -8.70
N GLU A 67 -5.36 -7.14 -8.63
CA GLU A 67 -4.93 -8.53 -8.51
C GLU A 67 -4.22 -8.73 -7.17
N GLU A 68 -4.65 -9.71 -6.39
CA GLU A 68 -3.90 -10.21 -5.25
C GLU A 68 -2.89 -11.26 -5.72
N LEU A 69 -1.62 -10.96 -5.52
CA LEU A 69 -0.50 -11.78 -5.95
C LEU A 69 0.00 -12.66 -4.79
N SER A 70 0.58 -13.80 -5.14
CA SER A 70 1.21 -14.68 -4.15
C SER A 70 2.34 -13.98 -3.40
N ILE A 71 2.39 -14.17 -2.08
CA ILE A 71 3.52 -13.79 -1.25
C ILE A 71 4.57 -14.90 -1.34
N THR A 72 5.78 -14.58 -1.78
CA THR A 72 6.86 -15.55 -1.96
C THR A 72 8.17 -15.01 -1.38
N ASN A 73 9.15 -15.88 -1.21
CA ASN A 73 10.51 -15.47 -0.84
C ASN A 73 11.40 -15.19 -2.08
N ASN A 74 10.82 -15.17 -3.28
CA ASN A 74 11.56 -14.91 -4.51
C ASN A 74 11.43 -13.42 -4.89
N PRO A 75 12.52 -12.62 -4.84
CA PRO A 75 12.46 -11.20 -5.17
C PRO A 75 11.98 -10.90 -6.59
N GLU A 76 12.20 -11.81 -7.55
CA GLU A 76 11.78 -11.60 -8.94
C GLU A 76 10.25 -11.68 -9.12
N ASN A 77 9.51 -12.12 -8.10
CA ASN A 77 8.04 -12.11 -8.12
C ASN A 77 7.46 -10.73 -7.80
N TYR A 78 8.28 -9.78 -7.36
CA TYR A 78 7.90 -8.43 -6.97
C TYR A 78 8.37 -7.43 -8.03
N LEU A 79 7.46 -7.03 -8.91
CA LEU A 79 7.75 -6.20 -10.08
C LEU A 79 7.49 -4.71 -9.79
N PRO A 80 8.16 -3.79 -10.51
CA PRO A 80 7.89 -2.37 -10.37
C PRO A 80 6.41 -2.03 -10.60
N GLY A 81 5.85 -1.23 -9.70
CA GLY A 81 4.42 -0.91 -9.66
C GLY A 81 3.61 -1.77 -8.68
N ASP A 82 4.14 -2.92 -8.24
CA ASP A 82 3.46 -3.75 -7.25
C ASP A 82 3.39 -3.04 -5.90
N ILE A 83 2.29 -3.26 -5.20
CA ILE A 83 2.01 -2.75 -3.86
C ILE A 83 2.27 -3.86 -2.87
N VAL A 84 3.05 -3.57 -1.83
CA VAL A 84 3.36 -4.54 -0.76
C VAL A 84 2.93 -3.95 0.57
N ALA A 85 2.27 -4.76 1.38
CA ALA A 85 1.86 -4.42 2.74
C ALA A 85 2.59 -5.31 3.75
N TRP A 86 3.00 -4.74 4.89
CA TRP A 86 3.73 -5.42 5.95
C TRP A 86 3.04 -5.30 7.31
N ASP A 87 3.25 -6.30 8.14
CA ASP A 87 3.00 -6.27 9.59
C ASP A 87 4.33 -5.95 10.29
N LEU A 88 4.37 -4.83 11.01
CA LEU A 88 5.53 -4.39 11.78
C LEU A 88 5.50 -4.91 13.23
N GLY A 89 4.48 -5.69 13.59
CA GLY A 89 4.21 -6.12 14.95
C GLY A 89 3.43 -5.09 15.76
N GLY A 90 2.87 -5.51 16.89
CA GLY A 90 2.13 -4.63 17.81
C GLY A 90 0.86 -3.99 17.22
N GLY A 91 0.31 -4.56 16.15
CA GLY A 91 -0.87 -4.03 15.44
C GLY A 91 -0.56 -2.90 14.45
N LEU A 92 0.72 -2.60 14.20
CA LEU A 92 1.15 -1.61 13.22
C LEU A 92 1.29 -2.25 11.84
N THR A 93 0.63 -1.65 10.86
CA THR A 93 0.71 -2.07 9.46
C THR A 93 1.39 -1.00 8.62
N HIS A 94 2.09 -1.44 7.57
CA HIS A 94 2.85 -0.60 6.68
C HIS A 94 2.57 -0.93 5.21
N ILE A 95 2.83 0.02 4.30
CA ILE A 95 2.61 -0.17 2.87
C ILE A 95 3.63 0.61 2.05
N GLY A 96 3.95 0.09 0.87
CA GLY A 96 4.95 0.63 -0.04
C GLY A 96 4.72 0.16 -1.47
N ILE A 97 5.45 0.77 -2.40
CA ILE A 97 5.40 0.44 -3.82
C ILE A 97 6.78 0.02 -4.30
N VAL A 98 6.83 -1.06 -5.06
CA VAL A 98 8.06 -1.56 -5.70
C VAL A 98 8.42 -0.64 -6.85
N ILE A 99 9.70 -0.26 -6.97
CA ILE A 99 10.19 0.60 -8.05
C ILE A 99 11.28 -0.06 -8.88
N ASN A 100 11.45 0.44 -10.11
CA ASN A 100 12.51 0.00 -11.01
C ASN A 100 13.88 0.59 -10.62
N LYS A 101 14.32 0.31 -9.39
CA LYS A 101 15.68 0.51 -8.89
C LYS A 101 16.08 -0.75 -8.15
N ARG A 102 17.29 -1.23 -8.38
CA ARG A 102 17.79 -2.45 -7.77
C ARG A 102 18.56 -2.15 -6.48
N SER A 103 18.57 -3.13 -5.57
CA SER A 103 19.46 -3.18 -4.40
C SER A 103 20.94 -3.17 -4.80
N VAL A 104 21.83 -2.91 -3.84
CA VAL A 104 23.29 -2.87 -4.08
C VAL A 104 23.81 -4.19 -4.66
N ASP A 105 23.26 -5.31 -4.19
CA ASP A 105 23.58 -6.66 -4.70
C ASP A 105 22.87 -7.02 -6.01
N SER A 106 22.05 -6.11 -6.56
CA SER A 106 21.22 -6.28 -7.75
C SER A 106 20.18 -7.39 -7.70
N LYS A 107 19.91 -7.98 -6.52
CA LYS A 107 19.03 -9.15 -6.40
C LYS A 107 17.54 -8.82 -6.31
N ARG A 108 17.17 -7.59 -5.97
CA ARG A 108 15.78 -7.22 -5.72
C ARG A 108 15.50 -5.76 -6.06
N ASN A 109 14.24 -5.47 -6.33
CA ASN A 109 13.77 -4.10 -6.51
C ASN A 109 13.62 -3.41 -5.14
N LEU A 110 13.88 -2.10 -5.12
CA LEU A 110 13.72 -1.26 -3.95
C LEU A 110 12.27 -0.82 -3.77
N ILE A 111 11.96 -0.38 -2.54
CA ILE A 111 10.64 0.08 -2.13
C ILE A 111 10.65 1.58 -1.92
N VAL A 112 9.65 2.29 -2.44
CA VAL A 112 9.32 3.64 -1.99
C VAL A 112 8.23 3.54 -0.93
N HIS A 113 8.47 4.12 0.24
CA HIS A 113 7.56 4.07 1.38
C HIS A 113 7.84 5.24 2.35
N ASN A 114 7.10 5.32 3.46
CA ASN A 114 7.35 6.31 4.50
C ASN A 114 7.01 5.73 5.88
N ILE A 115 8.04 5.52 6.71
CA ILE A 115 7.93 4.93 8.05
C ILE A 115 8.31 5.92 9.17
N GLY A 116 7.91 7.19 9.01
CA GLY A 116 8.06 8.21 10.06
C GLY A 116 9.24 9.18 9.87
N ASN A 117 10.20 8.85 9.01
CA ASN A 117 11.29 9.75 8.61
C ASN A 117 11.00 10.53 7.32
N GLY A 118 9.77 10.46 6.82
CA GLY A 118 9.40 10.99 5.51
C GLY A 118 9.49 9.92 4.42
N GLN A 119 9.28 10.33 3.17
CA GLN A 119 9.36 9.43 2.03
C GLN A 119 10.81 9.04 1.76
N GLU A 120 11.08 7.74 1.69
CA GLU A 120 12.40 7.19 1.43
C GLU A 120 12.35 6.04 0.43
N ILE A 121 13.53 5.70 -0.09
CA ILE A 121 13.77 4.53 -0.93
C ILE A 121 14.65 3.59 -0.12
N SER A 122 14.19 2.38 0.16
CA SER A 122 14.93 1.43 0.97
C SER A 122 14.80 0.01 0.44
N ASP A 123 15.69 -0.84 0.93
CA ASP A 123 15.75 -2.26 0.59
C ASP A 123 14.99 -3.11 1.61
N CYS A 124 13.74 -2.73 1.90
CA CYS A 124 12.95 -3.28 3.00
C CYS A 124 11.98 -4.40 2.63
N LEU A 125 11.99 -4.88 1.37
CA LEU A 125 10.99 -5.82 0.84
C LEU A 125 10.76 -7.03 1.76
N PHE A 126 11.84 -7.61 2.28
CA PHE A 126 11.81 -8.79 3.15
C PHE A 126 12.29 -8.51 4.58
N GLU A 127 12.40 -7.24 4.99
CA GLU A 127 12.78 -6.88 6.37
C GLU A 127 11.66 -7.10 7.38
N TYR A 128 10.41 -7.05 6.91
CA TYR A 128 9.21 -7.22 7.72
C TYR A 128 8.31 -8.33 7.16
N LYS A 129 7.37 -8.81 7.96
CA LYS A 129 6.41 -9.83 7.52
C LYS A 129 5.47 -9.26 6.47
N ILE A 130 5.57 -9.75 5.24
CA ILE A 130 4.63 -9.40 4.18
C ILE A 130 3.26 -10.00 4.51
N ILE A 131 2.21 -9.17 4.45
CA ILE A 131 0.82 -9.54 4.70
C ILE A 131 -0.10 -9.25 3.51
N GLY A 132 0.42 -8.63 2.46
CA GLY A 132 -0.30 -8.38 1.23
C GLY A 132 0.64 -8.04 0.08
N HIS A 133 0.32 -8.53 -1.10
CA HIS A 133 1.05 -8.27 -2.34
C HIS A 133 0.02 -8.09 -3.46
N TYR A 134 0.03 -6.94 -4.11
CA TYR A 134 -1.03 -6.56 -5.04
C TYR A 134 -0.48 -5.89 -6.28
N ARG A 135 -1.21 -6.05 -7.39
CA ARG A 135 -1.02 -5.25 -8.59
C ARG A 135 -2.32 -4.55 -8.95
N TYR A 136 -2.24 -3.26 -9.17
CA TYR A 136 -3.39 -2.47 -9.57
C TYR A 136 -3.01 -1.53 -10.72
N ALA A 137 -3.66 -1.76 -11.86
CA ALA A 137 -3.57 -0.92 -13.04
C ALA A 137 -4.99 -0.69 -13.54
N LYS A 138 -5.32 0.57 -13.83
CA LYS A 138 -6.61 0.98 -14.39
C LYS A 138 -6.42 1.42 -15.83
#